data_AF-C5IJI6-F1
#
_entry.id   AF-C5IJI6-F1
#
_cell.length_a   1.000
_cell.length_b   1.000
_cell.length_c   1.000
_cell.angle_alpha   90.00
_cell.angle_beta   90.00
_cell.angle_gamma   90.00
#
_symmetry.space_group_name_H-M   'P 1'
#
loop_
_entity.id
_entity.type
_entity.pdbx_description
1 polymer ?
#
loop_
_entity_poly.entity_id
_entity_poly.type
_entity_poly.pdbx_seq_one_letter_code
_entity_poly.pdbx_strand_id
1 'polypeptide(L)' 'MIRVRKSKGKYAYLLESTMNEYIEQRKPCDTMKVGGNLDSKGYGIATPKGSALRTRQAL' A
#
# COMPACT_ATOMS: atom_id res chain seq x y z
N MET A 1 5.92 10.43 3.90
CA MET A 1 7.30 10.20 3.39
C MET A 1 8.33 11.27 3.73
N ILE A 2 7.99 12.38 4.42
CA ILE A 2 8.95 13.47 4.71
C ILE A 2 10.23 12.98 5.42
N ARG A 3 10.09 12.02 6.35
CA ARG A 3 11.23 11.46 7.08
C ARG A 3 12.21 10.74 6.14
N VAL A 4 11.72 9.87 5.26
CA VAL A 4 12.55 9.17 4.25
C VAL A 4 13.32 10.19 3.39
N ARG A 5 12.62 11.21 2.87
CA ARG A 5 13.20 12.26 2.01
C ARG A 5 14.30 13.07 2.72
N LYS A 6 14.11 13.39 4.01
CA LYS A 6 15.09 14.18 4.79
C LYS A 6 16.25 13.35 5.33
N SER A 7 16.11 12.03 5.44
CA SER A 7 17.10 11.15 6.05
C SER A 7 18.28 10.77 5.14
N LYS A 8 18.32 11.26 3.88
CA LYS A 8 19.45 11.03 2.94
C LYS A 8 19.89 9.55 2.87
N GLY A 9 18.93 8.63 2.73
CA GLY A 9 19.19 7.18 2.63
C GLY A 9 19.44 6.45 3.96
N LYS A 10 19.41 7.14 5.11
CA LYS A 10 19.59 6.52 6.44
C LYS A 10 18.31 5.99 7.09
N TYR A 11 17.18 6.06 6.38
CA TYR A 11 15.88 5.62 6.89
C TYR A 11 15.08 4.96 5.78
N ALA A 12 14.65 3.73 6.03
CA ALA A 12 13.69 3.00 5.21
C ALA A 12 12.31 3.02 5.87
N TYR A 13 11.26 3.02 5.06
CA TYR A 13 9.88 2.99 5.53
C TYR A 13 9.16 1.81 4.89
N LEU A 14 8.56 0.97 5.72
CA LEU A 14 7.77 -0.17 5.27
C LEU A 14 6.32 0.28 5.10
N LEU A 15 5.77 0.04 3.93
CA LEU A 15 4.37 0.25 3.62
C LEU A 15 3.87 -0.77 2.61
N GLU A 16 2.57 -0.76 2.36
CA GLU A 16 1.95 -1.62 1.37
C GLU A 16 2.44 -1.33 -0.05
N SER A 17 2.53 -2.36 -0.89
CA SER A 17 3.14 -2.25 -2.23
C SER A 17 2.38 -1.29 -3.14
N THR A 18 1.06 -1.30 -3.10
CA THR A 18 0.17 -0.43 -3.91
C THR A 18 0.43 1.05 -3.63
N MET A 19 0.53 1.41 -2.35
CA MET A 19 0.81 2.78 -1.93
C MET A 19 2.27 3.15 -2.22
N ASN A 20 3.20 2.19 -2.23
CA ASN A 20 4.59 2.46 -2.57
C ASN A 20 4.73 2.81 -4.06
N GLU A 21 4.14 1.99 -4.94
CA GLU A 21 4.11 2.22 -6.38
C GLU A 21 3.41 3.53 -6.74
N TYR A 22 2.34 3.87 -6.02
CA TYR A 22 1.66 5.15 -6.19
C TYR A 22 2.55 6.35 -5.80
N ILE A 23 3.27 6.29 -4.66
CA ILE A 23 4.14 7.40 -4.24
C ILE A 23 5.34 7.54 -5.17
N GLU A 24 5.91 6.44 -5.63
CA GLU A 24 7.01 6.41 -6.60
C GLU A 24 6.68 7.18 -7.89
N GLN A 25 5.44 7.07 -8.37
CA GLN A 25 4.97 7.79 -9.56
C GLN A 25 4.63 9.27 -9.31
N ARG A 26 4.68 9.75 -8.05
CA ARG A 26 4.36 11.13 -7.70
C ARG A 26 5.60 12.01 -7.70
N LYS A 27 5.48 13.23 -8.26
CA LYS A 27 6.53 14.26 -8.18
C LYS A 27 6.94 14.48 -6.71
N PRO A 28 8.24 14.62 -6.40
CA PRO A 28 9.39 14.74 -7.31
C PRO A 28 10.05 13.40 -7.71
N CYS A 29 9.37 12.26 -7.61
CA CYS A 29 9.89 10.93 -7.97
C CYS A 29 11.19 10.57 -7.22
N ASP A 30 11.23 10.90 -5.92
CA ASP A 30 12.40 10.77 -5.04
C ASP A 30 12.32 9.54 -4.10
N THR A 31 11.41 8.62 -4.39
CA THR A 31 11.22 7.36 -3.66
C THR A 31 11.18 6.22 -4.67
N MET A 32 11.65 5.04 -4.26
CA MET A 32 11.61 3.84 -5.09
C MET A 32 11.26 2.61 -4.25
N LYS A 33 10.50 1.68 -4.83
CA LYS A 33 10.33 0.34 -4.26
C LYS A 33 11.60 -0.47 -4.47
N VAL A 34 12.02 -1.20 -3.45
CA VAL A 34 13.17 -2.12 -3.51
C VAL A 34 12.75 -3.52 -3.08
N GLY A 35 13.22 -4.53 -3.83
CA GLY A 35 12.89 -5.93 -3.57
C GLY A 35 11.44 -6.31 -3.87
N GLY A 36 11.10 -7.56 -3.55
CA GLY A 36 9.74 -8.08 -3.61
C GLY A 36 8.91 -7.71 -2.39
N ASN A 37 7.61 -8.01 -2.44
CA ASN A 37 6.75 -7.90 -1.28
C ASN A 37 7.13 -8.97 -0.23
N LEU A 38 7.07 -8.60 1.05
CA LEU A 38 7.32 -9.54 2.15
C LEU A 38 6.18 -10.56 2.31
N ASP A 39 4.96 -10.16 1.95
CA ASP A 39 3.76 -10.96 2.02
C ASP A 39 2.84 -10.71 0.81
N SER A 40 1.79 -11.52 0.71
CA SER A 40 0.70 -11.33 -0.24
C SER A 40 -0.58 -11.03 0.54
N LYS A 41 -1.00 -9.77 0.48
CA LYS A 41 -2.25 -9.26 1.07
C LYS A 41 -3.12 -8.67 -0.04
N GLY A 42 -4.42 -8.68 0.18
CA GLY A 42 -5.40 -8.10 -0.74
C GLY A 42 -6.44 -7.28 0.01
N TYR A 43 -7.02 -6.30 -0.68
CA TYR A 43 -8.14 -5.52 -0.16
C TYR A 43 -9.46 -6.28 -0.35
N GLY A 44 -10.35 -6.15 0.62
CA GLY A 44 -11.70 -6.71 0.57
C GLY A 44 -12.75 -5.71 1.05
N ILE A 45 -13.97 -5.85 0.56
CA ILE A 45 -15.11 -5.06 1.02
C ILE A 45 -15.69 -5.74 2.27
N ALA A 46 -15.62 -5.08 3.42
CA ALA A 46 -16.14 -5.60 4.68
C ALA A 46 -17.62 -5.25 4.85
N THR A 47 -18.48 -6.28 4.87
CA THR A 47 -19.90 -6.14 5.26
C THR A 47 -20.14 -6.70 6.66
N PRO A 48 -21.09 -6.16 7.43
CA PRO A 48 -21.51 -6.77 8.70
C PRO A 48 -21.90 -8.25 8.52
N LYS A 49 -21.59 -9.07 9.54
CA LYS A 49 -21.95 -10.50 9.54
C LYS A 49 -23.48 -10.65 9.43
N GLY A 50 -23.95 -11.44 8.47
CA GLY A 50 -25.38 -11.64 8.20
C GLY A 50 -26.02 -10.60 7.28
N SER A 51 -25.27 -9.62 6.77
CA SER A 51 -25.81 -8.68 5.79
C SER A 51 -26.17 -9.37 4.48
N ALA A 52 -27.36 -9.06 3.95
CA ALA A 52 -27.81 -9.51 2.63
C ALA A 52 -26.89 -9.03 1.48
N LEU A 53 -26.05 -8.02 1.73
CA LEU A 53 -25.08 -7.50 0.76
C LEU A 53 -23.89 -8.45 0.55
N ARG A 54 -23.61 -9.36 1.49
CA ARG A 54 -22.48 -10.28 1.41
C ARG A 54 -22.54 -11.19 0.19
N THR A 55 -23.73 -11.73 -0.12
CA THR A 55 -23.92 -12.58 -1.31
C THR A 55 -23.98 -11.74 -2.60
N ARG A 56 -24.45 -10.49 -2.52
CA ARG A 56 -24.55 -9.61 -3.69
C ARG A 56 -23.21 -9.04 -4.15
N GLN A 57 -22.24 -8.88 -3.24
CA GLN A 57 -20.92 -8.32 -3.54
C GLN A 57 -19.87 -9.36 -3.94
N ALA A 58 -20.09 -10.64 -3.65
CA ALA A 58 -19.19 -11.74 -3.98
C ALA A 58 -19.49 -12.41 -5.34
N LEU A 59 -20.30 -11.75 -6.18
CA LEU A 59 -20.63 -12.19 -7.54
C LEU A 59 -19.63 -11.65 -8.56
#